data_AF-A0A7D3Y0K8-F1
#
_entry.id   AF-A0A7D3Y0K8-F1
#
_cell.length_a   1.000
_cell.length_b   1.000
_cell.length_c   1.000
_cell.angle_alpha   90.00
_cell.angle_beta   90.00
_cell.angle_gamma   90.00
#
_symmetry.space_group_name_H-M   'P 1'
#
loop_
_entity.id
_entity.type
_entity.pdbx_description
1 polymer ?
#
loop_
_entity_poly.entity_id
_entity_poly.type
_entity_poly.pdbx_seq_one_letter_code
_entity_poly.pdbx_strand_id
1 'polypeptide(L)'
;MSKQAHISTKEAAERLHVHARTVRKWIDTFEEYISPEVNDRGHYMLTQEGYHRLTDIQKRLHKTGKSMRQIRQDLLKEGKLEPEQSDEPEVKEEPKPALPFGKEYPVYRIIGSLDEIGEMMETVFSRLDQLEDHVFTIFEGMEELESKVSATQNHTLPLSAIQKKMEEVVKKQDQLKVELRNATFSHRLASATQEGPYVSRRQKKARFLGIF
;
A
#
# COMPACT_ATOMS: atom_id res chain seq x y z
N MET A 1 15.47 39.57 -20.77
CA MET A 1 14.17 38.91 -20.48
C MET A 1 14.44 37.41 -20.37
N SER A 2 15.02 37.00 -19.25
CA SER A 2 15.42 35.60 -19.04
C SER A 2 14.17 34.77 -18.75
N LYS A 3 13.88 33.77 -19.59
CA LYS A 3 12.84 32.78 -19.32
C LYS A 3 13.19 32.12 -17.99
N GLN A 4 12.50 32.49 -16.92
CA GLN A 4 12.67 31.81 -15.63
C GLN A 4 12.18 30.38 -15.85
N ALA A 5 13.04 29.40 -15.62
CA ALA A 5 12.67 28.00 -15.70
C ALA A 5 11.75 27.70 -14.51
N HIS A 6 10.44 27.72 -14.74
CA HIS A 6 9.47 27.35 -13.71
C HIS A 6 9.44 25.83 -13.58
N ILE A 7 9.74 25.34 -12.38
CA ILE A 7 9.72 23.92 -12.04
C ILE A 7 8.32 23.59 -11.52
N SER A 8 7.66 22.61 -12.12
CA SER A 8 6.34 22.18 -11.63
C SER A 8 6.47 21.41 -10.31
N THR A 9 5.41 21.38 -9.50
CA THR A 9 5.37 20.58 -8.26
C THR A 9 5.73 19.11 -8.49
N LYS A 10 5.34 18.56 -9.65
CA LYS A 10 5.65 17.18 -10.03
C LYS A 10 7.15 17.00 -10.30
N GLU A 11 7.74 17.93 -11.03
CA GLU A 11 9.18 17.90 -11.33
C GLU A 11 10.03 18.12 -10.07
N ALA A 12 9.59 18.99 -9.16
CA ALA A 12 10.23 19.18 -7.87
C ALA A 12 10.20 17.89 -7.01
N ALA A 13 9.07 17.18 -7.02
CA ALA A 13 8.90 15.91 -6.31
C ALA A 13 9.85 14.83 -6.83
N GLU A 14 9.97 14.69 -8.16
CA GLU A 14 10.90 13.76 -8.79
C GLU A 14 12.36 14.05 -8.41
N ARG A 15 12.77 15.33 -8.42
CA ARG A 15 14.16 15.71 -8.09
C ARG A 15 14.51 15.59 -6.61
N LEU A 16 13.55 15.81 -5.72
CA LEU A 16 13.74 15.71 -4.26
C LEU A 16 13.54 14.28 -3.74
N HIS A 17 13.15 13.34 -4.60
CA HIS A 17 12.78 11.97 -4.26
C HIS A 17 11.73 11.90 -3.14
N VAL A 18 10.76 12.81 -3.17
CA VAL A 18 9.63 12.84 -2.24
C VAL A 18 8.32 12.88 -3.02
N HIS A 19 7.22 12.47 -2.38
CA HIS A 19 5.94 12.45 -3.06
C HIS A 19 5.43 13.87 -3.35
N ALA A 20 4.72 14.05 -4.48
CA ALA A 20 4.21 15.36 -4.88
C ALA A 20 3.27 16.00 -3.84
N ARG A 21 2.55 15.18 -3.05
CA ARG A 21 1.74 15.64 -1.91
C ARG A 21 2.59 16.23 -0.78
N THR A 22 3.73 15.63 -0.47
CA THR A 22 4.69 16.12 0.53
C THR A 22 5.26 17.47 0.11
N VAL A 23 5.60 17.61 -1.18
CA VAL A 23 6.05 18.89 -1.73
C VAL A 23 4.96 19.95 -1.61
N ARG A 24 3.69 19.63 -1.92
CA ARG A 24 2.57 20.56 -1.68
C ARG A 24 2.42 20.92 -0.21
N LYS A 25 2.45 19.95 0.71
CA LYS A 25 2.41 20.21 2.17
C LYS A 25 3.51 21.19 2.57
N TRP A 26 4.73 21.06 2.04
CA TRP A 26 5.80 22.00 2.30
C TRP A 26 5.54 23.38 1.68
N ILE A 27 5.04 23.43 0.45
CA ILE A 27 4.65 24.69 -0.20
C ILE A 27 3.56 25.41 0.61
N ASP A 28 2.50 24.72 1.02
CA ASP A 28 1.40 25.29 1.80
C ASP A 28 1.88 25.76 3.19
N THR A 29 2.77 25.00 3.82
CA THR A 29 3.29 25.32 5.17
C THR A 29 4.29 26.47 5.16
N PHE A 30 5.07 26.59 4.08
CA PHE A 30 6.15 27.57 3.90
C PHE A 30 5.87 28.50 2.72
N GLU A 31 4.61 28.81 2.45
CA GLU A 31 4.18 29.59 1.28
C GLU A 31 4.87 30.96 1.25
N GLU A 32 4.90 31.63 2.40
CA GLU A 32 5.59 32.91 2.62
C GLU A 32 7.10 32.84 2.29
N TYR A 33 7.74 31.69 2.54
CA TYR A 33 9.16 31.51 2.28
C TYR A 33 9.43 31.01 0.87
N ILE A 34 8.56 30.22 0.27
CA ILE A 34 8.80 29.60 -1.04
C ILE A 34 8.30 30.50 -2.18
N SER A 35 7.31 31.36 -1.89
CA SER A 35 6.64 32.26 -2.85
C SER A 35 6.23 31.54 -4.14
N PRO A 36 5.39 30.48 -4.04
CA PRO A 36 4.99 29.70 -5.20
C PRO A 36 4.05 30.49 -6.12
N GLU A 37 4.21 30.35 -7.43
CA GLU A 37 3.26 30.89 -8.40
C GLU A 37 2.21 29.82 -8.72
N VAL A 38 0.94 30.19 -8.87
CA VAL A 38 -0.12 29.25 -9.25
C VAL A 38 -0.50 29.49 -10.71
N ASN A 39 -0.44 28.44 -11.52
CA ASN A 39 -0.90 28.50 -12.92
C ASN A 39 -2.44 28.44 -12.97
N ASP A 40 -3.06 28.77 -14.11
CA ASP A 40 -4.52 28.77 -14.35
C ASP A 40 -5.23 27.44 -14.02
N ARG A 41 -4.46 26.35 -13.89
CA ARG A 41 -4.93 25.00 -13.54
C ARG A 41 -4.84 24.66 -12.04
N GLY A 42 -4.38 25.58 -11.20
CA GLY A 42 -4.20 25.34 -9.77
C GLY A 42 -2.95 24.52 -9.42
N HIS A 43 -1.94 24.49 -10.29
CA HIS A 43 -0.66 23.84 -10.01
C HIS A 43 0.39 24.85 -9.57
N TYR A 44 1.12 24.53 -8.50
CA TYR A 44 2.25 25.34 -8.04
C TYR A 44 3.44 25.22 -9.01
N MET A 45 3.88 26.37 -9.47
CA MET A 45 5.04 26.61 -10.29
C MET A 45 6.08 27.30 -9.40
N LEU A 46 7.24 26.68 -9.28
CA LEU A 46 8.31 27.14 -8.42
C LEU A 46 9.37 27.81 -9.29
N THR A 47 9.85 28.98 -8.87
CA THR A 47 11.10 29.51 -9.42
C THR A 47 12.28 28.64 -8.98
N GLN A 48 13.42 28.79 -9.66
CA GLN A 48 14.64 28.08 -9.28
C GLN A 48 15.05 28.34 -7.81
N GLU A 49 14.74 29.53 -7.30
CA GLU A 49 14.95 29.89 -5.90
C GLU A 49 13.98 29.17 -4.96
N GLY A 50 12.68 29.13 -5.30
CA GLY A 50 11.68 28.37 -4.53
C GLY A 50 12.03 26.89 -4.41
N TYR A 51 12.60 26.31 -5.48
CA TYR A 51 13.14 24.95 -5.43
C TYR A 51 14.33 24.81 -4.47
N HIS A 52 15.27 25.76 -4.44
CA HIS A 52 16.38 25.73 -3.48
C HIS A 52 15.88 25.84 -2.03
N ARG A 53 14.87 26.68 -1.79
CA ARG A 53 14.23 26.82 -0.47
C ARG A 53 13.57 25.50 -0.02
N LEU A 54 12.92 24.77 -0.94
CA LEU A 54 12.42 23.41 -0.68
C LEU A 54 13.54 22.42 -0.33
N THR A 55 14.68 22.46 -1.03
CA THR A 55 15.82 21.59 -0.67
C THR A 55 16.38 21.90 0.72
N ASP A 56 16.37 23.19 1.13
CA ASP A 56 16.80 23.60 2.47
C ASP A 56 15.83 23.08 3.54
N ILE A 57 14.52 23.22 3.30
CA ILE A 57 13.48 22.65 4.18
C ILE A 57 13.66 21.14 4.32
N GLN A 58 13.82 20.40 3.22
CA GLN A 58 14.06 18.95 3.26
C GLN A 58 15.29 18.61 4.10
N LYS A 59 16.42 19.30 3.90
CA LYS A 59 17.64 19.07 4.67
C LYS A 59 17.45 19.34 6.16
N ARG A 60 16.73 20.42 6.52
CA ARG A 60 16.45 20.76 7.92
C ARG A 60 15.54 19.70 8.56
N LEU A 61 14.50 19.27 7.86
CA LEU A 61 13.57 18.24 8.32
C LEU A 61 14.30 16.92 8.61
N HIS A 62 15.15 16.48 7.68
CA HIS A 62 15.88 15.21 7.80
C HIS A 62 17.05 15.24 8.80
N LYS A 63 17.79 16.35 8.91
CA LYS A 63 18.99 16.41 9.76
C LYS A 63 18.69 16.70 11.23
N THR A 64 17.62 17.43 11.52
CA THR A 64 17.40 17.99 12.86
C THR A 64 16.25 17.35 13.63
N GLY A 65 15.40 16.54 12.97
CA GLY A 65 14.19 15.98 13.58
C GLY A 65 13.20 17.04 14.09
N LYS A 66 13.37 18.30 13.68
CA LYS A 66 12.55 19.43 14.10
C LYS A 66 11.19 19.37 13.43
N SER A 67 10.14 19.76 14.15
CA SER A 67 8.80 19.85 13.59
C SER A 67 8.72 20.96 12.52
N MET A 68 7.76 20.86 11.60
CA MET A 68 7.56 21.87 10.56
C MET A 68 7.36 23.28 11.16
N ARG A 69 6.71 23.39 12.33
CA ARG A 69 6.51 24.66 13.05
C ARG A 69 7.81 25.20 13.63
N GLN A 70 8.68 24.34 14.16
CA GLN A 70 10.02 24.74 14.63
C GLN A 70 10.88 25.25 13.49
N ILE A 71 10.85 24.59 12.32
CA ILE A 71 11.58 25.06 11.13
C ILE A 71 10.99 26.38 10.64
N ARG A 72 9.67 26.56 10.66
CA ARG A 72 9.03 27.84 10.31
C ARG A 72 9.43 28.95 11.28
N GLN A 73 9.45 28.67 12.58
CA GLN A 73 9.88 29.62 13.61
C GLN A 73 11.38 29.94 13.51
N ASP A 74 12.22 28.96 13.18
CA ASP A 74 13.65 29.18 12.92
C ASP A 74 13.84 30.05 11.66
N LEU A 75 13.07 29.83 10.60
CA LEU A 75 13.11 30.67 9.38
C LEU A 75 12.60 32.09 9.63
N LEU A 76 11.60 32.26 10.51
CA LEU A 76 11.14 33.57 11.02
C LEU A 76 12.22 34.26 11.86
N LYS A 77 12.89 33.52 12.75
CA LYS A 77 13.98 34.04 13.60
C LYS A 77 15.27 34.34 12.82
N GLU A 78 15.53 33.60 11.75
CA GLU A 78 16.67 33.81 10.83
C GLU A 78 16.48 35.03 9.91
N GLY A 79 15.33 35.74 9.97
CA GLY A 79 15.07 36.93 9.16
C GLY A 79 14.91 36.66 7.67
N LYS A 80 14.65 35.41 7.28
CA LYS A 80 14.38 35.01 5.89
C LYS A 80 12.89 35.02 5.51
N LEU A 81 12.05 35.12 6.52
CA LEU A 81 10.64 35.47 6.42
C LEU A 81 10.55 36.90 6.97
N GLU A 82 10.37 37.88 6.11
CA GLU A 82 9.96 39.20 6.58
C GLU A 82 8.60 39.01 7.26
N PRO A 83 8.42 39.41 8.54
CA PRO A 83 7.07 39.63 9.04
C PRO A 83 6.44 40.65 8.08
N GLU A 84 5.17 40.48 7.71
CA GLU A 84 4.41 41.48 6.96
C GLU A 84 4.70 42.89 7.50
N GLN A 85 5.66 43.58 6.88
CA GLN A 85 5.71 45.02 6.86
C GLN A 85 4.81 45.39 5.69
N SER A 86 3.51 45.45 6.00
CA SER A 86 2.57 46.17 5.18
C SER A 86 3.04 47.63 5.12
N ASP A 87 3.76 47.97 4.04
CA ASP A 87 4.03 49.35 3.64
C ASP A 87 2.70 50.04 3.30
N GLU A 88 2.19 50.78 4.29
CA GLU A 88 1.67 52.17 4.24
C GLU A 88 0.47 52.55 3.31
N PRO A 89 -0.39 53.51 3.75
CA PRO A 89 0.05 54.90 3.94
C PRO A 89 -0.42 55.57 5.24
N GLU A 90 0.37 56.56 5.68
CA GLU A 90 0.02 57.61 6.64
C GLU A 90 -1.45 58.07 6.48
N VAL A 91 -2.29 57.74 7.46
CA VAL A 91 -3.58 58.41 7.66
C VAL A 91 -3.49 59.25 8.92
N LYS A 92 -3.57 60.55 8.68
CA LYS A 92 -3.63 61.69 9.60
C LYS A 92 -4.35 61.38 10.93
N GLU A 93 -3.74 61.87 12.01
CA GLU A 93 -4.32 61.94 13.35
C GLU A 93 -5.66 62.69 13.36
N GLU A 94 -6.75 62.02 13.74
CA GLU A 94 -7.98 62.63 14.28
C GLU A 94 -8.59 61.72 15.37
N PRO A 95 -9.32 62.29 16.36
CA PRO A 95 -9.35 61.77 17.72
C PRO A 95 -10.36 60.63 17.94
N LYS A 96 -9.94 59.72 18.83
CA LYS A 96 -10.66 58.54 19.36
C LYS A 96 -12.14 58.80 19.70
N PRO A 97 -13.09 57.96 19.26
CA PRO A 97 -14.32 57.77 20.00
C PRO A 97 -14.03 56.83 21.19
N ALA A 98 -14.25 57.34 22.40
CA ALA A 98 -14.19 56.55 23.62
C ALA A 98 -15.24 55.43 23.56
N LEU A 99 -14.79 54.18 23.45
CA LEU A 99 -15.64 53.01 23.70
C LEU A 99 -15.90 52.92 25.21
N PRO A 100 -17.16 52.99 25.66
CA PRO A 100 -17.51 52.68 27.03
C PRO A 100 -17.75 51.18 27.07
N PHE A 101 -16.86 50.40 27.67
CA PHE A 101 -17.20 49.20 28.44
C PHE A 101 -15.90 48.52 28.84
N GLY A 102 -15.41 48.88 30.03
CA GLY A 102 -14.46 48.08 30.76
C GLY A 102 -15.08 46.72 31.07
N LYS A 103 -14.47 45.67 30.52
CA LYS A 103 -14.34 44.34 31.12
C LYS A 103 -13.13 43.70 30.47
N GLU A 104 -12.00 43.83 31.16
CA GLU A 104 -10.80 43.03 30.94
C GLU A 104 -11.19 41.56 31.15
N TYR A 105 -11.62 40.89 30.08
CA TYR A 105 -11.58 39.44 30.03
C TYR A 105 -10.12 39.05 29.76
N PRO A 106 -9.55 38.10 30.51
CA PRO A 106 -8.12 37.83 30.47
C PRO A 106 -7.80 37.14 29.14
N VAL A 107 -7.33 37.94 28.17
CA VAL A 107 -6.84 37.47 26.86
C VAL A 107 -5.80 36.36 27.03
N TYR A 108 -5.01 36.40 28.12
CA TYR A 108 -4.08 35.33 28.52
C TYR A 108 -4.72 33.96 28.75
N ARG A 109 -5.98 33.88 29.19
CA ARG A 109 -6.67 32.61 29.40
C ARG A 109 -7.12 31.98 28.09
N ILE A 110 -7.44 32.80 27.10
CA ILE A 110 -7.79 32.37 25.73
C ILE A 110 -6.51 31.96 24.98
N ILE A 111 -5.42 32.70 25.15
CA ILE A 111 -4.10 32.36 24.59
C ILE A 111 -3.58 31.04 25.16
N GLY A 112 -3.68 30.82 26.47
CA GLY A 112 -3.30 29.54 27.09
C GLY A 112 -4.13 28.35 26.57
N SER A 113 -5.45 28.54 26.41
CA SER A 113 -6.30 27.50 25.82
C SER A 113 -6.03 27.25 24.33
N LEU A 114 -5.60 28.28 23.58
CA LEU A 114 -5.20 28.16 22.18
C LEU A 114 -3.90 27.37 22.02
N ASP A 115 -2.95 27.55 22.94
CA ASP A 115 -1.69 26.81 22.94
C ASP A 115 -1.92 25.33 23.27
N GLU A 116 -2.78 25.06 24.27
CA GLU A 116 -3.18 23.70 24.68
C GLU A 116 -3.99 22.98 23.58
N ILE A 117 -4.88 23.70 22.87
CA ILE A 117 -5.55 23.19 21.67
C ILE A 117 -4.54 22.95 20.54
N GLY A 118 -3.52 23.79 20.42
CA GLY A 118 -2.42 23.63 19.46
C GLY A 118 -1.63 22.35 19.67
N GLU A 119 -1.27 22.04 20.91
CA GLU A 119 -0.59 20.77 21.28
C GLU A 119 -1.47 19.55 21.01
N MET A 120 -2.77 19.65 21.30
CA MET A 120 -3.74 18.60 20.98
C MET A 120 -3.85 18.38 19.47
N MET A 121 -3.94 19.45 18.68
CA MET A 121 -3.96 19.38 17.22
C MET A 121 -2.68 18.76 16.67
N GLU A 122 -1.51 19.13 17.19
CA GLU A 122 -0.22 18.55 16.79
C GLU A 122 -0.15 17.04 17.08
N THR A 123 -0.69 16.62 18.23
CA THR A 123 -0.82 15.20 18.56
C THR A 123 -1.76 14.48 17.59
N VAL A 124 -2.88 15.11 17.21
CA VAL A 124 -3.82 14.55 16.22
C VAL A 124 -3.18 14.46 14.85
N PHE A 125 -2.46 15.50 14.39
CA PHE A 125 -1.73 15.47 13.13
C PHE A 125 -0.62 14.42 13.12
N SER A 126 0.10 14.26 14.23
CA SER A 126 1.14 13.22 14.35
C SER A 126 0.54 11.81 14.27
N ARG A 127 -0.63 11.60 14.88
CA ARG A 127 -1.38 10.34 14.78
C ARG A 127 -1.94 10.11 13.38
N LEU A 128 -2.38 11.16 12.70
CA LEU A 128 -2.84 11.08 11.32
C LEU A 128 -1.70 10.76 10.35
N ASP A 129 -0.52 11.36 10.52
CA ASP A 129 0.68 11.04 9.74
C ASP A 129 1.10 9.56 9.98
N GLN A 130 1.06 9.07 11.23
CA GLN A 130 1.29 7.64 11.52
C GLN A 130 0.26 6.70 10.89
N LEU A 131 -1.01 7.11 10.87
CA LEU A 131 -2.07 6.36 10.19
C LEU A 131 -1.86 6.35 8.68
N GLU A 132 -1.43 7.47 8.09
CA GLU A 132 -1.10 7.59 6.69
C GLU A 132 0.05 6.63 6.32
N ASP A 133 1.14 6.64 7.09
CA ASP A 133 2.28 5.71 6.89
C ASP A 133 1.84 4.23 7.01
N HIS A 134 0.97 3.93 7.97
CA HIS A 134 0.43 2.59 8.14
C HIS A 134 -0.43 2.16 6.94
N VAL A 135 -1.27 3.07 6.42
CA VAL A 135 -2.08 2.83 5.23
C VAL A 135 -1.19 2.62 4.00
N PHE A 136 -0.13 3.40 3.83
CA PHE A 136 0.84 3.18 2.75
C PHE A 136 1.53 1.81 2.84
N THR A 137 1.97 1.42 4.04
CA THR A 137 2.56 0.10 4.29
C THR A 137 1.59 -1.02 3.95
N ILE A 138 0.30 -0.85 4.27
CA ILE A 138 -0.76 -1.80 3.90
C ILE A 138 -0.92 -1.88 2.38
N PHE A 139 -0.91 -0.75 1.67
CA PHE A 139 -1.02 -0.75 0.21
C PHE A 139 0.17 -1.43 -0.47
N GLU A 140 1.41 -1.16 -0.03
CA GLU A 140 2.60 -1.85 -0.53
C GLU A 140 2.53 -3.36 -0.26
N GLY A 141 2.13 -3.76 0.96
CA GLY A 141 1.94 -5.16 1.30
C GLY A 141 0.82 -5.83 0.50
N MET A 142 -0.24 -5.09 0.16
CA MET A 142 -1.35 -5.59 -0.65
C MET A 142 -0.95 -5.72 -2.12
N GLU A 143 -0.16 -4.80 -2.65
CA GLU A 143 0.40 -4.88 -4.01
C GLU A 143 1.41 -6.03 -4.12
N GLU A 144 2.24 -6.25 -3.10
CA GLU A 144 3.14 -7.41 -3.04
C GLU A 144 2.34 -8.72 -2.97
N LEU A 145 1.26 -8.76 -2.20
CA LEU A 145 0.38 -9.91 -2.10
C LEU A 145 -0.38 -10.15 -3.40
N GLU A 146 -0.90 -9.12 -4.06
CA GLU A 146 -1.55 -9.21 -5.37
C GLU A 146 -0.57 -9.71 -6.44
N SER A 147 0.66 -9.21 -6.43
CA SER A 147 1.75 -9.67 -7.30
C SER A 147 2.08 -11.14 -7.04
N LYS A 148 2.22 -11.55 -5.78
CA LYS A 148 2.44 -12.96 -5.40
C LYS A 148 1.26 -13.84 -5.76
N VAL A 149 0.02 -13.39 -5.56
CA VAL A 149 -1.20 -14.13 -5.92
C VAL A 149 -1.31 -14.25 -7.42
N SER A 150 -1.03 -13.20 -8.19
CA SER A 150 -1.01 -13.23 -9.66
C SER A 150 0.09 -14.14 -10.20
N ALA A 151 1.28 -14.10 -9.60
CA ALA A 151 2.37 -15.03 -9.91
C ALA A 151 2.02 -16.48 -9.54
N THR A 152 1.31 -16.68 -8.43
CA THR A 152 0.83 -18.00 -7.98
C THR A 152 -0.36 -18.48 -8.80
N GLN A 153 -1.19 -17.59 -9.35
CA GLN A 153 -2.32 -17.91 -10.22
C GLN A 153 -1.82 -18.51 -11.55
N ASN A 154 -0.62 -18.14 -12.00
CA ASN A 154 0.09 -18.82 -13.08
C ASN A 154 0.58 -20.23 -12.71
N HIS A 155 0.60 -20.58 -11.42
CA HIS A 155 1.04 -21.88 -10.89
C HIS A 155 -0.08 -22.75 -10.31
N THR A 156 -1.26 -22.18 -10.05
CA THR A 156 -2.48 -22.97 -9.92
C THR A 156 -2.84 -23.48 -11.30
N LEU A 157 -2.63 -24.79 -11.53
CA LEU A 157 -3.14 -25.47 -12.73
C LEU A 157 -4.58 -25.01 -12.94
N PRO A 158 -4.92 -24.41 -14.09
CA PRO A 158 -6.28 -23.93 -14.31
C PRO A 158 -7.25 -25.07 -14.05
N LEU A 159 -8.42 -24.79 -13.49
CA LEU A 159 -9.42 -25.80 -13.12
C LEU A 159 -9.67 -26.80 -14.28
N SER A 160 -9.59 -26.32 -15.52
CA SER A 160 -9.64 -27.12 -16.75
C SER A 160 -8.49 -28.14 -16.90
N ALA A 161 -7.27 -27.81 -16.49
CA ALA A 161 -6.14 -28.74 -16.47
C ALA A 161 -6.30 -29.82 -15.40
N ILE A 162 -6.89 -29.48 -14.24
CA ILE A 162 -7.22 -30.48 -13.20
C ILE A 162 -8.33 -31.40 -13.71
N GLN A 163 -9.39 -30.86 -14.31
CA GLN A 163 -10.47 -31.64 -14.94
C GLN A 163 -9.93 -32.59 -16.01
N LYS A 164 -9.06 -32.10 -16.91
CA LYS A 164 -8.42 -32.92 -17.94
C LYS A 164 -7.58 -34.05 -17.33
N LYS A 165 -6.78 -33.76 -16.30
CA LYS A 165 -6.01 -34.81 -15.61
C LYS A 165 -6.92 -35.83 -14.93
N MET A 166 -8.06 -35.40 -14.38
CA MET A 166 -9.05 -36.30 -13.78
C MET A 166 -9.69 -37.22 -14.83
N GLU A 167 -10.04 -36.71 -16.01
CA GLU A 167 -10.52 -37.52 -17.14
C GLU A 167 -9.48 -38.53 -17.63
N GLU A 168 -8.21 -38.12 -17.73
CA GLU A 168 -7.10 -39.02 -18.09
C GLU A 168 -6.93 -40.15 -17.07
N VAL A 169 -7.10 -39.86 -15.77
CA VAL A 169 -7.06 -40.87 -14.70
C VAL A 169 -8.21 -41.86 -14.83
N VAL A 170 -9.44 -41.39 -15.06
CA VAL A 170 -10.61 -42.26 -15.26
C VAL A 170 -10.41 -43.16 -16.48
N LYS A 171 -9.92 -42.60 -17.60
CA LYS A 171 -9.64 -43.36 -18.82
C LYS A 171 -8.58 -44.45 -18.59
N LYS A 172 -7.50 -44.13 -17.87
CA LYS A 172 -6.47 -45.12 -17.50
C LYS A 172 -7.01 -46.20 -16.57
N GLN A 173 -7.89 -45.83 -15.63
CA GLN A 173 -8.54 -46.80 -14.75
C GLN A 173 -9.39 -47.79 -15.55
N ASP A 174 -10.17 -47.31 -16.52
CA ASP A 174 -11.00 -48.19 -17.36
C ASP A 174 -10.16 -49.04 -18.31
N GLN A 175 -9.05 -48.49 -18.84
CA GLN A 175 -8.07 -49.27 -19.59
C GLN A 175 -7.49 -50.41 -18.74
N LEU A 176 -7.04 -50.12 -17.52
CA LEU A 176 -6.51 -51.13 -16.60
C LEU A 176 -7.55 -52.20 -16.26
N LYS A 177 -8.83 -51.85 -16.10
CA LYS A 177 -9.90 -52.85 -15.89
C LYS A 177 -10.03 -53.80 -17.09
N VAL A 178 -9.95 -53.29 -18.31
CA VAL A 178 -10.00 -54.10 -19.53
C VAL A 178 -8.77 -55.01 -19.61
N GLU A 179 -7.58 -54.46 -19.36
CA GLU A 179 -6.33 -55.23 -19.34
C GLU A 179 -6.37 -56.33 -18.26
N LEU A 180 -6.89 -56.04 -17.07
CA LEU A 180 -7.02 -57.03 -15.99
C LEU A 180 -8.04 -58.12 -16.34
N ARG A 181 -9.16 -57.76 -16.98
CA ARG A 181 -10.12 -58.74 -17.51
C ARG A 181 -9.47 -59.62 -18.57
N ASN A 182 -8.71 -59.03 -19.49
CA ASN A 182 -8.03 -59.75 -20.55
C ASN A 182 -6.93 -60.67 -19.99
N ALA A 183 -6.13 -60.19 -19.03
CA ALA A 183 -5.14 -60.99 -18.33
C ALA A 183 -5.78 -62.13 -17.55
N THR A 184 -6.90 -61.89 -16.87
CA THR A 184 -7.65 -62.93 -16.17
C THR A 184 -8.22 -63.96 -17.14
N PHE A 185 -8.75 -63.52 -18.28
CA PHE A 185 -9.24 -64.40 -19.33
C PHE A 185 -8.11 -65.25 -19.91
N SER A 186 -6.99 -64.64 -20.30
CA SER A 186 -5.80 -65.33 -20.80
C SER A 186 -5.24 -66.30 -19.77
N HIS A 187 -5.21 -65.93 -18.49
CA HIS A 187 -4.78 -66.83 -17.41
C HIS A 187 -5.71 -68.03 -17.28
N ARG A 188 -7.04 -67.82 -17.28
CA ARG A 188 -8.03 -68.90 -17.24
C ARG A 188 -7.95 -69.81 -18.46
N LEU A 189 -7.73 -69.22 -19.64
CA LEU A 189 -7.59 -69.96 -20.89
C LEU A 189 -6.31 -70.80 -20.87
N ALA A 190 -5.18 -70.20 -20.48
CA ALA A 190 -3.91 -70.91 -20.31
C ALA A 190 -4.01 -72.05 -19.29
N SER A 191 -4.65 -71.82 -18.15
CA SER A 191 -4.87 -72.86 -17.14
C SER A 191 -5.82 -73.96 -17.61
N ALA A 192 -6.85 -73.63 -18.39
CA ALA A 192 -7.77 -74.61 -18.96
C ALA A 192 -7.12 -75.43 -20.09
N THR A 193 -6.19 -74.84 -20.86
CA THR A 193 -5.41 -75.55 -21.88
C THR A 193 -4.25 -76.36 -21.32
N GLN A 194 -3.83 -76.09 -20.07
CA GLN A 194 -2.83 -76.89 -19.36
C GLN A 194 -3.41 -78.18 -18.75
N GLU A 195 -4.74 -78.33 -18.68
CA GLU A 195 -5.35 -79.58 -18.24
C GLU A 195 -5.64 -80.52 -19.41
N GLY A 196 -4.68 -81.43 -19.64
CA GLY A 196 -4.95 -82.77 -20.17
C GLY A 196 -3.68 -83.55 -20.56
N PRO A 197 -3.45 -84.82 -20.10
CA PRO A 197 -4.12 -85.61 -19.06
C PRO A 197 -3.16 -86.09 -17.94
N TYR A 198 -3.71 -86.85 -16.97
CA TYR A 198 -3.11 -87.49 -15.78
C TYR A 198 -3.19 -86.68 -14.48
N VAL A 199 -4.22 -86.93 -13.64
CA VAL A 199 -4.07 -87.68 -12.37
C VAL A 199 -5.41 -88.34 -11.99
N SER A 200 -5.30 -89.52 -11.37
CA SER A 200 -6.35 -90.48 -11.05
C SER A 200 -7.48 -89.97 -10.14
N ARG A 201 -8.71 -90.26 -10.58
CA ARG A 201 -9.96 -90.09 -9.82
C ARG A 201 -9.93 -91.03 -8.60
N ARG A 202 -9.78 -90.47 -7.40
CA ARG A 202 -9.88 -91.18 -6.10
C ARG A 202 -11.14 -92.06 -6.07
N GLN A 203 -10.95 -93.38 -5.93
CA GLN A 203 -12.03 -94.32 -5.67
C GLN A 203 -12.66 -94.03 -4.30
N LYS A 204 -13.93 -93.63 -4.28
CA LYS A 204 -14.74 -93.61 -3.06
C LYS A 204 -15.10 -95.06 -2.71
N LYS A 205 -14.54 -95.59 -1.63
CA LYS A 205 -15.00 -96.82 -0.99
C LYS A 205 -16.46 -96.63 -0.55
N ALA A 206 -17.40 -97.24 -1.27
CA ALA A 206 -18.75 -97.43 -0.78
C ALA A 206 -18.72 -98.48 0.34
N ARG A 207 -18.95 -98.06 1.58
CA ARG A 207 -19.35 -98.97 2.66
C ARG A 207 -20.87 -99.10 2.58
N PHE A 208 -21.35 -100.09 1.85
CA PHE A 208 -22.69 -100.63 2.04
C PHE A 208 -22.57 -101.69 3.14
N LEU A 209 -23.05 -101.38 4.34
CA LEU A 209 -23.35 -102.36 5.38
C LEU A 209 -24.87 -102.48 5.41
N GLY A 210 -25.36 -103.66 5.06
CA GLY A 210 -26.76 -104.01 5.22
C GLY A 210 -27.05 -105.31 4.50
N ILE A 211 -26.95 -106.44 5.21
CA ILE A 211 -27.90 -107.55 5.08
C ILE A 211 -27.98 -108.32 6.42
N PHE A 212 -29.23 -108.64 6.81
CA PHE A 212 -29.75 -109.60 7.80
C PHE A 212 -29.60 -109.31 9.30
#